data_AF-A0A084FY84-F1
#
_entry.id   AF-A0A084FY84-F1
#
_cell.length_a   1.000
_cell.length_b   1.000
_cell.length_c   1.000
_cell.angle_alpha   90.00
_cell.angle_beta   90.00
_cell.angle_gamma   90.00
#
_symmetry.space_group_name_H-M   'P 1'
#
loop_
_entity.id
_entity.type
_entity.pdbx_description
1 polymer ?
#
loop_
_entity_poly.entity_id
_entity_poly.type
_entity_poly.pdbx_seq_one_letter_code
_entity_poly.pdbx_strand_id
1 'polypeptide(L)'
;MDVTGETCGLKLVNQVYDQADKCRLCYDIDKKARRLTKMNRDIERWIKEGNRTATIERTAAEAQHVEAQMAEMHRQHWKRVQGTDY
;
A
#
# COMPACT_ATOMS: atom_id res chain seq x y z
N MET A 1 29.37 -32.57 12.89
CA MET A 1 29.81 -31.16 12.95
C MET A 1 30.88 -31.08 11.88
N ASP A 2 30.70 -30.43 10.73
CA ASP A 2 30.14 -29.08 10.49
C ASP A 2 29.44 -28.99 9.12
N VAL A 3 28.54 -28.02 8.99
CA VAL A 3 27.67 -27.77 7.84
C VAL A 3 28.40 -26.89 6.83
N THR A 4 28.81 -27.44 5.68
CA THR A 4 29.27 -26.65 4.54
C THR A 4 28.05 -26.15 3.77
N GLY A 5 27.77 -24.86 3.86
CA GLY A 5 26.66 -24.20 3.19
C GLY A 5 26.92 -22.72 3.03
N GLU A 6 28.03 -22.37 2.39
CA GLU A 6 28.35 -21.00 2.00
C GLU A 6 27.41 -20.57 0.86
N THR A 7 26.21 -20.09 1.19
CA THR A 7 25.46 -19.26 0.27
C THR A 7 26.16 -17.91 0.18
N CYS A 8 26.83 -17.65 -0.94
CA CYS A 8 27.27 -16.31 -1.32
C CYS A 8 26.04 -15.38 -1.28
N GLY A 9 25.99 -14.50 -0.28
CA GLY A 9 24.94 -13.50 -0.15
C GLY A 9 24.96 -12.57 -1.36
N LEU A 10 24.01 -12.77 -2.27
CA LEU A 10 23.70 -11.83 -3.35
C LEU A 10 23.44 -10.46 -2.73
N LYS A 11 24.43 -9.56 -2.85
CA LYS A 11 24.28 -8.15 -2.51
C LYS A 11 23.34 -7.54 -3.54
N LEU A 12 22.05 -7.48 -3.23
CA LEU A 12 21.10 -6.64 -3.95
C LEU A 12 21.55 -5.19 -3.78
N VAL A 13 22.38 -4.72 -4.71
CA VAL A 13 22.61 -3.30 -4.93
C VAL A 13 21.33 -2.78 -5.58
N ASN A 14 20.37 -2.38 -4.75
CA ASN A 14 19.22 -1.64 -5.23
C ASN A 14 19.71 -0.23 -5.58
N GLN A 15 20.13 -0.07 -6.83
CA GLN A 15 20.54 1.21 -7.39
C GLN A 15 19.31 2.11 -7.38
N VAL A 16 19.25 3.05 -6.42
CA VAL A 16 18.19 4.05 -6.34
C VAL A 16 18.48 5.08 -7.41
N TYR A 17 17.78 4.97 -8.54
CA TYR A 17 17.70 6.07 -9.50
C TYR A 17 16.93 7.20 -8.82
N ASP A 18 17.56 8.37 -8.70
CA ASP A 18 16.95 9.60 -8.18
C ASP A 18 15.84 10.05 -9.14
N GLN A 19 14.66 9.47 -8.96
CA GLN A 19 13.47 9.75 -9.73
C GLN A 19 12.62 10.69 -8.89
N ALA A 20 12.88 12.00 -8.98
CA ALA A 20 12.14 13.10 -8.33
C ALA A 20 11.32 12.61 -7.12
N ASP A 21 12.01 12.41 -5.99
CA ASP A 21 11.52 11.58 -4.90
C ASP A 21 10.09 11.96 -4.52
N LYS A 22 9.16 10.98 -4.59
CA LYS A 22 7.78 11.20 -4.20
C LYS A 22 7.77 11.72 -2.76
N CYS A 23 6.96 12.73 -2.45
CA CYS A 23 6.91 13.19 -1.07
C CYS A 23 6.48 12.05 -0.13
N ARG A 24 6.85 12.13 1.16
CA ARG A 24 6.52 11.07 2.13
C ARG A 24 5.04 10.71 2.15
N LEU A 25 4.16 11.71 2.01
CA LEU A 25 2.72 11.52 1.97
C LEU A 25 2.27 10.70 0.75
N CYS A 26 2.90 10.89 -0.42
CA CYS A 26 2.65 10.05 -1.60
C CYS A 26 3.07 8.60 -1.38
N TYR A 27 4.20 8.35 -0.70
CA TYR A 27 4.58 6.98 -0.33
C TYR A 27 3.57 6.33 0.61
N ASP A 28 3.07 7.08 1.60
CA ASP A 28 2.09 6.57 2.55
C ASP A 28 0.72 6.31 1.88
N ILE A 29 0.30 7.18 0.96
CA ILE A 29 -0.87 6.98 0.10
C ILE A 29 -0.72 5.69 -0.72
N ASP A 30 0.42 5.50 -1.39
CA ASP A 30 0.69 4.34 -2.24
C ASP A 30 0.68 3.02 -1.43
N LYS A 31 1.21 3.05 -0.19
CA LYS A 31 1.10 1.92 0.73
C LYS A 31 -0.35 1.58 1.07
N LYS A 32 -1.19 2.59 1.34
CA LYS A 32 -2.63 2.38 1.58
C LYS A 32 -3.36 1.91 0.32
N ALA A 33 -3.01 2.42 -0.86
CA ALA A 33 -3.59 1.99 -2.13
C ALA A 33 -3.35 0.48 -2.40
N ARG A 34 -2.12 0.00 -2.14
CA ARG A 34 -1.80 -1.44 -2.22
C ARG A 34 -2.61 -2.27 -1.23
N ARG A 35 -2.77 -1.78 0.01
CA ARG A 35 -3.58 -2.46 1.03
C ARG A 35 -5.05 -2.57 0.62
N LEU A 36 -5.62 -1.46 0.13
CA LEU A 36 -7.00 -1.41 -0.37
C LEU A 36 -7.21 -2.36 -1.54
N THR A 37 -6.29 -2.36 -2.51
CA THR A 37 -6.33 -3.29 -3.66
C THR A 37 -6.36 -4.74 -3.20
N LYS A 38 -5.54 -5.10 -2.19
CA LYS A 38 -5.55 -6.44 -1.62
C LYS A 38 -6.90 -6.77 -0.95
N MET A 39 -7.43 -5.87 -0.13
CA MET A 39 -8.73 -6.05 0.54
C MET A 39 -9.86 -6.28 -0.48
N ASN A 40 -9.91 -5.48 -1.53
CA ASN A 40 -10.93 -5.60 -2.57
C ASN A 40 -10.83 -6.95 -3.32
N ARG A 41 -9.61 -7.41 -3.62
CA ARG A 41 -9.39 -8.75 -4.20
C ARG A 41 -9.82 -9.88 -3.25
N ASP A 42 -9.52 -9.75 -1.96
CA ASP A 42 -9.91 -10.73 -0.96
C ASP A 42 -11.44 -10.80 -0.81
N ILE A 43 -12.11 -9.65 -0.78
CA ILE A 43 -13.57 -9.53 -0.77
C ILE A 43 -14.18 -10.18 -2.02
N GLU A 44 -13.69 -9.82 -3.22
CA GLU A 44 -14.22 -10.36 -4.47
C GLU A 44 -14.09 -11.89 -4.51
N ARG A 45 -12.95 -12.43 -4.06
CA ARG A 45 -12.75 -13.87 -3.96
C ARG A 45 -13.75 -14.51 -3.00
N TRP A 46 -13.94 -13.96 -1.80
CA TRP A 46 -14.86 -14.52 -0.81
C TRP A 46 -16.32 -14.47 -1.25
N ILE A 47 -16.72 -13.40 -1.96
CA ILE A 47 -18.05 -13.30 -2.56
C ILE A 47 -18.27 -14.44 -3.57
N LYS A 48 -17.28 -14.71 -4.45
CA LYS A 48 -17.36 -15.82 -5.42
C LYS A 48 -17.37 -17.19 -4.76
N GLU A 49 -16.64 -17.37 -3.66
CA GLU A 49 -16.64 -18.59 -2.86
C GLU A 49 -17.97 -18.80 -2.11
N GLY A 50 -18.81 -17.77 -1.97
CA GLY A 50 -20.08 -17.84 -1.25
C GLY A 50 -19.94 -18.04 0.25
N ASN A 51 -18.80 -17.65 0.84
CA ASN A 51 -18.51 -17.86 2.26
C ASN A 51 -17.95 -16.57 2.91
N ARG A 52 -17.86 -16.56 4.25
CA ARG A 52 -17.25 -15.50 5.06
C ARG A 52 -18.00 -14.16 5.02
N THR A 53 -19.33 -14.16 4.96
CA THR A 53 -20.18 -12.96 4.92
C THR A 53 -19.81 -11.92 6.00
N ALA A 54 -19.70 -12.35 7.26
CA ALA A 54 -19.32 -11.45 8.36
C ALA A 54 -17.88 -10.89 8.24
N THR A 55 -16.97 -11.61 7.57
CA THR A 55 -15.62 -11.11 7.27
C THR A 55 -15.67 -10.13 6.11
N ILE A 56 -16.45 -10.43 5.06
CA ILE A 56 -16.66 -9.55 3.91
C ILE A 56 -17.18 -8.19 4.38
N GLU A 57 -18.24 -8.17 5.19
CA GLU A 57 -18.83 -6.93 5.72
C GLU A 57 -17.80 -6.10 6.49
N ARG A 58 -17.05 -6.74 7.39
CA ARG A 58 -16.02 -6.07 8.19
C ARG A 58 -14.89 -5.53 7.33
N THR A 59 -14.39 -6.32 6.39
CA THR A 59 -13.29 -5.92 5.50
C THR A 59 -13.75 -4.84 4.52
N ALA A 60 -15.02 -4.86 4.07
CA ALA A 60 -15.59 -3.80 3.24
C ALA A 60 -15.71 -2.47 4.01
N ALA A 61 -16.19 -2.51 5.26
CA ALA A 61 -16.21 -1.33 6.11
C ALA A 61 -14.79 -0.78 6.37
N GLU A 62 -13.80 -1.67 6.57
CA GLU A 62 -12.41 -1.26 6.71
C GLU A 62 -11.85 -0.66 5.40
N ALA A 63 -12.17 -1.24 4.24
CA ALA A 63 -11.77 -0.73 2.93
C ALA A 63 -12.30 0.70 2.72
N GLN A 64 -13.58 0.94 3.02
CA GLN A 64 -14.18 2.29 2.98
C GLN A 64 -13.46 3.28 3.91
N HIS A 65 -13.09 2.83 5.11
CA HIS A 65 -12.33 3.67 6.03
C HIS A 65 -10.94 4.02 5.49
N VAL A 66 -10.25 3.06 4.86
CA VAL A 66 -8.94 3.29 4.21
C VAL A 66 -9.08 4.25 3.02
N GLU A 67 -10.13 4.13 2.21
CA GLU A 67 -10.43 5.06 1.12
C GLU A 67 -10.66 6.49 1.62
N ALA A 68 -11.44 6.66 2.69
CA ALA A 68 -11.68 7.97 3.28
C ALA A 68 -10.37 8.60 3.80
N GLN A 69 -9.50 7.82 4.46
CA GLN A 69 -8.19 8.29 4.87
C GLN A 69 -7.31 8.69 3.68
N MET A 70 -7.33 7.92 2.59
CA MET A 70 -6.59 8.25 1.37
C MET A 70 -7.09 9.55 0.73
N ALA A 71 -8.40 9.74 0.66
CA ALA A 71 -8.99 10.97 0.13
C ALA A 71 -8.52 12.21 0.91
N GLU A 72 -8.50 12.14 2.24
CA GLU A 72 -7.99 13.23 3.08
C GLU A 72 -6.49 13.47 2.87
N MET A 73 -5.69 12.41 2.81
CA MET A 73 -4.25 12.54 2.52
C MET A 73 -4.01 13.17 1.14
N HIS A 74 -4.81 12.84 0.12
CA HIS A 74 -4.72 13.49 -1.18
C HIS A 74 -5.07 14.98 -1.13
N ARG A 75 -6.09 15.38 -0.34
CA ARG A 75 -6.42 16.80 -0.15
C ARG A 75 -5.29 17.56 0.55
N GLN A 76 -4.67 16.95 1.56
CA GLN A 76 -3.51 17.53 2.24
C GLN A 76 -2.30 17.66 1.30
N HIS A 77 -2.07 16.64 0.48
CA HIS A 77 -1.03 16.68 -0.54
C HIS A 77 -1.26 17.83 -1.54
N TRP A 78 -2.48 17.94 -2.08
CA TRP A 78 -2.84 18.99 -3.03
C TRP A 78 -2.61 20.40 -2.45
N LYS A 79 -3.02 20.64 -1.20
CA LYS A 79 -2.76 21.92 -0.51
C LYS A 79 -1.27 22.25 -0.40
N ARG A 80 -0.42 21.25 -0.15
CA ARG A 80 1.03 21.44 -0.04
C ARG A 80 1.67 21.75 -1.38
N VAL A 81 1.28 21.04 -2.45
CA VAL A 81 1.82 21.25 -3.80
C VAL A 81 1.36 22.60 -4.39
N GLN A 82 0.11 23.01 -4.13
CA GLN A 82 -0.42 24.28 -4.62
C GLN A 82 0.07 25.49 -3.80
N GLY A 83 0.54 25.28 -2.56
CA GLY A 83 1.03 26.33 -1.68
C GLY A 83 2.52 26.66 -1.83
N THR A 84 3.23 26.01 -2.76
CA THR A 84 4.67 26.20 -3.00
C THR A 84 5.00 27.05 -4.22
N ASP A 85 4.07 27.86 -4.72
CA ASP A 85 4.31 28.83 -5.79
C ASP A 85 4.35 30.24 -5.20
N TYR A 86 5.51 30.68 -4.71
CA TYR A 86 5.90 32.09 -4.52
C TYR A 86 7.42 32.22 -4.33
#